data_AF-A0A3M1BLI5-F1
#
_entry.id   AF-A0A3M1BLI5-F1
#
_cell.length_a   1.000
_cell.length_b   1.000
_cell.length_c   1.000
_cell.angle_alpha   90.00
_cell.angle_beta   90.00
_cell.angle_gamma   90.00
#
_symmetry.space_group_name_H-M   'P 1'
#
loop_
_entity.id
_entity.type
_entity.pdbx_description
1 polymer ?
#
loop_
_entity_poly.entity_id
_entity_poly.type
_entity_poly.pdbx_seq_one_letter_code
_entity_poly.pdbx_strand_id
1 'polypeptide(L)'
;MLKELFEKLKDALKKKDAGRLSVEPVSVLLPQTKDIRSRLVDPRFPRTALYEIERAVFTNPVLSQVHHLVINLANTGHIVETDREELKEEITRLAETLNMDAFINALFSQIILYGCISAEIVVSDKVDAVQKLVRVHPSTIYFAYDQEKDLWKPYQMVSDKLVELNPHTYMYIPLLTVEGSPYGIPPMLASLSLLDTTDALITELKSLANKLGLIGFLDIT
;
A
#
# COMPACT_ATOMS: atom_id res chain seq x y z
N MET A 1 15.29 -23.64 -31.85
CA MET A 1 14.54 -24.27 -30.75
C MET A 1 13.58 -23.31 -30.03
N LEU A 2 14.02 -22.30 -29.23
CA LEU A 2 13.08 -21.35 -28.60
C LEU A 2 12.29 -20.49 -29.60
N LYS A 3 12.92 -20.01 -30.68
CA LYS A 3 12.25 -19.23 -31.73
C LYS A 3 11.14 -20.00 -32.45
N GLU A 4 11.38 -21.27 -32.77
CA GLU A 4 10.37 -22.14 -33.41
C GLU A 4 9.23 -22.50 -32.46
N LEU A 5 9.53 -22.65 -31.16
CA LEU A 5 8.51 -22.87 -30.13
C LEU A 5 7.63 -21.62 -29.99
N PHE A 6 8.23 -20.42 -29.99
CA PHE A 6 7.51 -19.15 -29.95
C PHE A 6 6.64 -18.93 -31.18
N GLU A 7 7.13 -19.23 -32.39
CA GLU A 7 6.32 -19.09 -33.61
C GLU A 7 5.17 -20.11 -33.65
N LYS A 8 5.40 -21.36 -33.22
CA LYS A 8 4.31 -22.34 -33.06
C LYS A 8 3.28 -21.91 -32.00
N LEU A 9 3.71 -21.32 -30.90
CA LEU A 9 2.83 -20.76 -29.86
C LEU A 9 2.03 -19.56 -30.40
N LYS A 10 2.66 -18.69 -31.17
CA LYS A 10 2.02 -17.54 -31.81
C LYS A 10 0.97 -17.96 -32.81
N ASP A 11 1.24 -18.99 -33.62
CA ASP A 11 0.27 -19.57 -34.54
C ASP A 11 -0.86 -20.32 -33.83
N ALA A 12 -0.59 -20.93 -32.67
CA ALA A 12 -1.61 -21.54 -31.82
C ALA A 12 -2.52 -20.50 -31.14
N LEU A 13 -1.95 -19.40 -30.64
CA LEU A 13 -2.68 -18.28 -30.04
C LEU A 13 -3.50 -17.53 -31.10
N LYS A 14 -3.03 -17.39 -32.34
CA LYS A 14 -3.83 -16.77 -33.41
C LYS A 14 -5.07 -17.57 -33.84
N LYS A 15 -5.14 -18.88 -33.54
CA LYS A 15 -6.18 -19.79 -34.08
C LYS A 15 -7.47 -19.84 -33.26
N LYS A 16 -7.53 -19.20 -32.09
CA LYS A 16 -8.73 -19.11 -31.25
C LYS A 16 -8.58 -17.87 -30.40
N ASP A 17 -9.57 -16.96 -30.39
CA ASP A 17 -9.65 -15.75 -29.56
C ASP A 17 -8.70 -15.75 -28.35
N ALA A 18 -7.43 -15.37 -28.58
CA ALA A 18 -6.35 -15.49 -27.60
C ALA A 18 -6.36 -14.32 -26.59
N GLY A 19 -7.56 -13.80 -26.34
CA GLY A 19 -7.81 -12.95 -25.19
C GLY A 19 -7.89 -13.78 -23.92
N ARG A 20 -7.79 -13.10 -22.79
CA ARG A 20 -8.12 -13.68 -21.48
C ARG A 20 -9.58 -14.18 -21.52
N LEU A 21 -9.78 -15.49 -21.35
CA LEU A 21 -11.12 -16.10 -21.24
C LEU A 21 -11.61 -16.14 -19.78
N SER A 22 -10.71 -16.02 -18.81
CA SER A 22 -11.07 -15.91 -17.40
C SER A 22 -11.64 -14.54 -17.11
N VAL A 23 -12.70 -14.50 -16.30
CA VAL A 23 -13.37 -13.27 -15.92
C VAL A 23 -12.97 -12.91 -14.50
N GLU A 24 -12.71 -11.63 -14.24
CA GLU A 24 -12.38 -11.18 -12.88
C GLU A 24 -13.58 -11.46 -11.96
N PRO A 25 -13.40 -12.12 -10.79
CA PRO A 25 -14.51 -12.53 -9.92
C PRO A 25 -15.45 -11.38 -9.53
N VAL A 26 -14.92 -10.16 -9.41
CA VAL A 26 -15.69 -8.97 -9.03
C VAL A 26 -16.61 -8.49 -10.14
N SER A 27 -16.27 -8.72 -11.39
CA SER A 27 -17.05 -8.22 -12.53
C SER A 27 -18.50 -8.73 -12.55
N VAL A 28 -18.75 -9.93 -12.00
CA VAL A 28 -20.08 -10.55 -11.88
C VAL A 28 -20.95 -9.85 -10.83
N LEU A 29 -20.32 -9.23 -9.83
CA LEU A 29 -20.99 -8.67 -8.65
C LEU A 29 -21.21 -7.14 -8.75
N LEU A 30 -20.60 -6.48 -9.73
CA LEU A 30 -20.67 -5.03 -9.85
C LEU A 30 -22.00 -4.57 -10.47
N PRO A 31 -22.71 -3.61 -9.86
CA PRO A 31 -23.93 -3.07 -10.44
C PRO A 31 -23.62 -2.29 -11.71
N GLN A 32 -24.35 -2.56 -12.80
CA GLN A 32 -24.24 -1.85 -14.09
C GLN A 32 -24.93 -0.48 -14.06
N THR A 33 -24.57 0.33 -13.06
CA THR A 33 -25.10 1.69 -12.89
C THR A 33 -24.11 2.72 -13.43
N LYS A 34 -24.62 3.86 -13.89
CA LYS A 34 -23.78 4.97 -14.36
C LYS A 34 -23.02 5.67 -13.23
N ASP A 35 -23.53 5.59 -12.00
CA ASP A 35 -22.83 6.12 -10.84
C ASP A 35 -21.52 5.35 -10.62
N ILE A 36 -20.44 6.09 -10.39
CA ILE A 36 -19.12 5.51 -10.10
C ILE A 36 -19.06 4.99 -8.66
N ARG A 37 -19.77 5.65 -7.73
CA ARG A 37 -19.71 5.32 -6.29
C ARG A 37 -20.22 3.92 -5.99
N SER A 38 -21.25 3.47 -6.70
CA SER A 38 -21.82 2.12 -6.59
C SER A 38 -20.92 1.03 -7.18
N ARG A 39 -19.92 1.40 -7.99
CA ARG A 39 -18.96 0.47 -8.61
C ARG A 39 -17.62 0.43 -7.89
N LEU A 40 -17.47 1.18 -6.79
CA LEU A 40 -16.28 1.13 -5.97
C LEU A 40 -16.23 -0.18 -5.20
N VAL A 41 -15.04 -0.78 -5.16
CA VAL A 41 -14.79 -2.02 -4.44
C VAL A 41 -14.20 -1.70 -3.08
N ASP A 42 -14.63 -2.44 -2.07
CA ASP A 42 -14.06 -2.38 -0.72
C ASP A 42 -12.98 -3.43 -0.49
N PRO A 43 -11.96 -3.12 0.32
CA PRO A 43 -11.00 -4.10 0.78
C PRO A 43 -11.69 -5.20 1.59
N ARG A 44 -11.04 -6.37 1.65
CA ARG A 44 -11.52 -7.52 2.43
C ARG A 44 -11.37 -7.35 3.96
N PHE A 45 -10.87 -6.21 4.40
CA PHE A 45 -10.71 -5.82 5.79
C PHE A 45 -11.28 -4.40 5.99
N PRO A 46 -11.66 -4.00 7.21
CA PRO A 46 -12.16 -2.65 7.47
C PRO A 46 -11.11 -1.59 7.11
N ARG A 47 -11.48 -0.57 6.33
CA ARG A 47 -10.55 0.53 5.96
C ARG A 47 -9.98 1.25 7.18
N THR A 48 -10.75 1.35 8.26
CA THR A 48 -10.33 1.94 9.54
C THR A 48 -9.15 1.21 10.16
N ALA A 49 -8.98 -0.07 9.87
CA ALA A 49 -7.87 -0.89 10.37
C ALA A 49 -6.51 -0.31 9.96
N LEU A 50 -6.41 0.39 8.81
CA LEU A 50 -5.15 1.02 8.40
C LEU A 50 -4.67 2.08 9.42
N TYR A 51 -5.59 2.90 9.92
CA TYR A 51 -5.29 3.90 10.95
C TYR A 51 -5.05 3.25 12.32
N GLU A 52 -5.76 2.16 12.63
CA GLU A 52 -5.54 1.41 13.87
C GLU A 52 -4.14 0.78 13.89
N ILE A 53 -3.69 0.21 12.76
CA ILE A 53 -2.33 -0.34 12.60
C ILE A 53 -1.29 0.76 12.79
N GLU A 54 -1.44 1.92 12.16
CA GLU A 54 -0.51 3.03 12.36
C GLU A 54 -0.37 3.41 13.83
N ARG A 55 -1.50 3.63 14.50
CA ARG A 55 -1.52 3.99 15.93
C ARG A 55 -0.83 2.91 16.74
N ALA A 56 -1.21 1.66 16.53
CA ALA A 56 -0.62 0.50 17.21
C ALA A 56 0.90 0.42 17.02
N VAL A 57 1.39 0.58 15.79
CA VAL A 57 2.82 0.50 15.48
C VAL A 57 3.60 1.63 16.14
N PHE A 58 3.05 2.83 16.19
CA PHE A 58 3.74 3.96 16.80
C PHE A 58 3.65 4.00 18.33
N THR A 59 2.69 3.30 18.94
CA THR A 59 2.54 3.27 20.41
C THR A 59 3.09 2.01 21.06
N ASN A 60 3.10 0.87 20.36
CA ASN A 60 3.58 -0.40 20.90
C ASN A 60 5.08 -0.57 20.61
N PRO A 61 5.94 -0.72 21.63
CA PRO A 61 7.40 -0.79 21.44
C PRO A 61 7.85 -2.01 20.62
N VAL A 62 7.14 -3.13 20.71
CA VAL A 62 7.46 -4.34 19.94
C VAL A 62 7.12 -4.13 18.47
N LEU A 63 5.93 -3.62 18.17
CA LEU A 63 5.51 -3.36 16.79
C LEU A 63 6.37 -2.26 16.14
N SER A 64 6.70 -1.22 16.90
CA SER A 64 7.64 -0.17 16.48
C SER A 64 9.02 -0.76 16.13
N GLN A 65 9.54 -1.65 16.97
CA GLN A 65 10.82 -2.31 16.70
C GLN A 65 10.77 -3.17 15.43
N VAL A 66 9.69 -3.94 15.22
CA VAL A 66 9.50 -4.74 14.00
C VAL A 66 9.44 -3.83 12.77
N HIS A 67 8.70 -2.72 12.84
CA HIS A 67 8.62 -1.72 11.77
C HIS A 67 10.01 -1.17 11.39
N HIS A 68 10.80 -0.77 12.39
CA HIS A 68 12.17 -0.28 12.17
C HIS A 68 13.10 -1.34 11.59
N LEU A 69 13.04 -2.58 12.09
CA LEU A 69 13.85 -3.69 11.58
C LEU A 69 13.54 -3.96 10.10
N VAL A 70 12.27 -3.98 9.73
CA VAL A 70 11.86 -4.20 8.33
C VAL A 70 12.44 -3.11 7.43
N ILE A 71 12.33 -1.83 7.81
CA ILE A 71 12.87 -0.74 7.00
C ILE A 71 14.39 -0.83 6.87
N ASN A 72 15.10 -1.09 7.97
CA ASN A 72 16.56 -1.16 7.98
C ASN A 72 17.10 -2.36 7.18
N LEU A 73 16.38 -3.49 7.19
CA LEU A 73 16.78 -4.69 6.44
C LEU A 73 16.39 -4.61 4.97
N ALA A 74 15.25 -3.98 4.66
CA ALA A 74 14.77 -3.86 3.29
C ALA A 74 15.53 -2.78 2.50
N ASN A 75 15.94 -1.70 3.16
CA ASN A 75 16.69 -0.64 2.50
C ASN A 75 18.18 -1.00 2.40
N THR A 76 18.57 -1.56 1.26
CA THR A 76 19.97 -1.84 0.91
C THR A 76 20.67 -0.67 0.21
N GLY A 77 20.05 0.51 0.16
CA GLY A 77 20.42 1.62 -0.70
C GLY A 77 19.80 1.50 -2.10
N HIS A 78 19.98 2.55 -2.90
CA HIS A 78 19.50 2.61 -4.27
C HIS A 78 20.65 2.80 -5.26
N ILE A 79 20.50 2.23 -6.46
CA ILE A 79 21.47 2.36 -7.55
C ILE A 79 20.73 2.98 -8.73
N VAL A 80 21.34 4.00 -9.32
CA VAL A 80 20.83 4.65 -10.53
C VAL A 80 21.50 3.99 -11.74
N GLU A 81 20.68 3.34 -12.57
CA GLU A 81 21.11 2.73 -13.83
C GLU A 81 20.46 3.46 -15.01
N THR A 82 21.23 3.65 -16.09
CA THR A 82 20.75 4.28 -17.32
C THR A 82 21.50 3.68 -18.50
N ASP A 83 20.79 3.46 -19.61
CA ASP A 83 21.41 3.05 -20.88
C ASP A 83 22.23 4.18 -21.52
N ARG A 84 22.01 5.42 -21.07
CA ARG A 84 22.73 6.62 -21.52
C ARG A 84 23.58 7.16 -20.39
N GLU A 85 24.88 6.86 -20.43
CA GLU A 85 25.83 7.25 -19.38
C GLU A 85 25.89 8.77 -19.19
N GLU A 86 25.68 9.53 -20.27
CA GLU A 86 25.63 11.01 -20.29
C GLU A 86 24.50 11.61 -19.44
N LEU A 87 23.44 10.85 -19.13
CA LEU A 87 22.33 11.30 -18.27
C LEU A 87 22.48 10.85 -16.81
N LYS A 88 23.46 10.01 -16.51
CA LYS A 88 23.60 9.39 -15.19
C LYS A 88 23.81 10.39 -14.08
N GLU A 89 24.64 11.40 -14.32
CA GLU A 89 24.91 12.46 -13.34
C GLU A 89 23.66 13.31 -13.09
N GLU A 90 22.90 13.65 -14.14
CA GLU A 90 21.66 14.42 -14.02
C GLU A 90 20.58 13.66 -13.24
N ILE A 91 20.39 12.37 -13.53
CA ILE A 91 19.45 11.51 -12.79
C ILE A 91 19.89 11.33 -11.33
N THR A 92 21.19 11.21 -11.08
CA THR A 92 21.72 11.09 -9.70
C THR A 92 21.45 12.37 -8.91
N ARG A 93 21.71 13.55 -9.50
CA ARG A 93 21.36 14.85 -8.89
C ARG A 93 19.87 15.01 -8.66
N LEU A 94 19.04 14.52 -9.57
CA LEU A 94 17.58 14.51 -9.39
C LEU A 94 17.17 13.62 -8.21
N ALA A 95 17.75 12.42 -8.08
CA ALA A 95 17.50 11.51 -6.97
C ALA A 95 17.90 12.13 -5.62
N GLU A 96 19.04 12.82 -5.56
CA GLU A 96 19.48 13.58 -4.39
C GLU A 96 18.52 14.73 -4.06
N THR A 97 18.11 15.50 -5.07
CA THR A 97 17.18 16.64 -4.92
C THR A 97 15.82 16.17 -4.39
N LEU A 98 15.35 15.01 -4.84
CA LEU A 98 14.09 14.40 -4.39
C LEU A 98 14.25 13.62 -3.07
N ASN A 99 15.45 13.55 -2.51
CA ASN A 99 15.78 12.79 -1.31
C ASN A 99 15.28 11.33 -1.40
N MET A 100 15.73 10.63 -2.44
CA MET A 100 15.24 9.29 -2.78
C MET A 100 15.44 8.29 -1.65
N ASP A 101 16.53 8.37 -0.88
CA ASP A 101 16.76 7.47 0.26
C ASP A 101 15.69 7.58 1.35
N ALA A 102 15.33 8.81 1.72
CA ALA A 102 14.25 9.03 2.68
C ALA A 102 12.89 8.61 2.10
N PHE A 103 12.69 8.83 0.79
CA PHE A 103 11.47 8.42 0.12
C PHE A 103 11.32 6.89 0.10
N ILE A 104 12.37 6.14 -0.23
CA ILE A 104 12.40 4.67 -0.20
C ILE A 104 12.05 4.13 1.18
N ASN A 105 12.65 4.69 2.25
CA ASN A 105 12.28 4.33 3.63
C ASN A 105 10.78 4.54 3.89
N ALA A 106 10.23 5.64 3.37
CA ALA A 106 8.82 5.94 3.52
C ALA A 106 7.92 4.99 2.69
N LEU A 107 8.39 4.48 1.55
CA LEU A 107 7.71 3.44 0.77
C LEU A 107 7.71 2.09 1.49
N PHE A 108 8.85 1.67 2.07
CA PHE A 108 8.90 0.47 2.90
C PHE A 108 7.99 0.58 4.12
N SER A 109 7.92 1.77 4.73
CA SER A 109 6.96 2.07 5.79
C SER A 109 5.50 1.87 5.33
N GLN A 110 5.13 2.32 4.12
CA GLN A 110 3.79 2.06 3.59
C GLN A 110 3.53 0.57 3.35
N ILE A 111 4.53 -0.19 2.88
CA ILE A 111 4.39 -1.64 2.68
C ILE A 111 4.09 -2.34 4.00
N ILE A 112 4.85 -2.06 5.06
CA ILE A 112 4.65 -2.75 6.34
C ILE A 112 3.35 -2.33 7.04
N LEU A 113 2.95 -1.05 6.92
CA LEU A 113 1.73 -0.53 7.55
C LEU A 113 0.46 -0.87 6.78
N TYR A 114 0.51 -0.84 5.44
CA TYR A 114 -0.68 -0.88 4.59
C TYR A 114 -0.67 -2.02 3.56
N GLY A 115 0.42 -2.76 3.45
CA GLY A 115 0.56 -3.84 2.46
C GLY A 115 0.65 -3.36 1.02
N CYS A 116 0.92 -2.07 0.79
CA CYS A 116 1.01 -1.48 -0.53
C CYS A 116 1.88 -0.22 -0.54
N ILE A 117 2.41 0.11 -1.71
CA ILE A 117 2.90 1.44 -2.05
C ILE A 117 1.74 2.22 -2.68
N SER A 118 1.58 3.47 -2.24
CA SER A 118 0.62 4.41 -2.84
C SER A 118 1.29 5.77 -2.92
N ALA A 119 1.69 6.15 -4.13
CA ALA A 119 2.48 7.35 -4.37
C ALA A 119 2.14 8.01 -5.71
N GLU A 120 2.36 9.31 -5.79
CA GLU A 120 2.18 10.12 -6.99
C GLU A 120 3.45 10.90 -7.32
N ILE A 121 3.82 10.89 -8.60
CA ILE A 121 4.87 11.72 -9.17
C ILE A 121 4.24 13.02 -9.63
N VAL A 122 4.54 14.12 -8.93
CA VAL A 122 4.04 15.43 -9.31
C VAL A 122 5.02 16.07 -10.27
N VAL A 123 4.55 16.27 -11.50
CA VAL A 123 5.30 16.93 -12.58
C VAL A 123 4.94 18.42 -12.65
N SER A 124 5.81 19.20 -13.28
CA SER A 124 5.53 20.61 -13.58
C SER A 124 4.34 20.77 -14.54
N ASP A 125 3.72 21.95 -14.56
CA ASP A 125 2.62 22.26 -15.49
C ASP A 125 3.00 22.09 -16.97
N LYS A 126 4.29 22.25 -17.28
CA LYS A 126 4.85 22.05 -18.63
C LYS A 126 5.27 20.60 -18.90
N VAL A 127 5.19 19.73 -17.90
CA VAL A 127 5.61 18.31 -17.95
C VAL A 127 7.09 18.17 -18.36
N ASP A 128 7.91 19.14 -17.95
CA ASP A 128 9.35 19.21 -18.25
C ASP A 128 10.24 18.83 -17.06
N ALA A 129 9.69 18.74 -15.85
CA ALA A 129 10.42 18.37 -14.65
C ALA A 129 9.55 17.64 -13.63
N VAL A 130 10.17 16.77 -12.83
CA VAL A 130 9.57 16.19 -11.62
C VAL A 130 9.74 17.20 -10.48
N GLN A 131 8.64 17.69 -9.94
CA GLN A 131 8.65 18.66 -8.84
C GLN A 131 8.78 17.99 -7.48
N LYS A 132 8.02 16.92 -7.25
CA LYS A 132 8.01 16.20 -5.97
C LYS A 132 7.43 14.80 -6.11
N LEU A 133 7.82 13.94 -5.17
CA LEU A 133 7.21 12.64 -4.95
C LEU A 133 6.34 12.72 -3.71
N VAL A 134 5.07 12.32 -3.83
CA VAL A 134 4.10 12.42 -2.74
C VAL A 134 3.56 11.04 -2.43
N ARG A 135 3.56 10.67 -1.16
CA ARG A 135 2.84 9.48 -0.70
C ARG A 135 1.38 9.84 -0.52
N VAL A 136 0.50 9.00 -1.06
CA VAL A 136 -0.95 9.14 -0.88
C VAL A 136 -1.43 8.06 0.06
N HIS A 137 -2.22 8.44 1.06
CA HIS A 137 -2.65 7.52 2.09
C HIS A 137 -3.62 6.46 1.52
N PRO A 138 -3.34 5.14 1.63
CA PRO A 138 -4.16 4.10 1.01
C PRO A 138 -5.62 4.06 1.46
N SER A 139 -5.93 4.50 2.68
CA SER A 139 -7.33 4.61 3.17
C SER A 139 -8.20 5.53 2.31
N THR A 140 -7.60 6.51 1.63
CA THR A 140 -8.29 7.48 0.78
C THR A 140 -8.47 6.98 -0.66
N ILE A 141 -7.89 5.82 -0.99
CA ILE A 141 -7.84 5.26 -2.33
C ILE A 141 -8.96 4.24 -2.54
N TYR A 142 -9.67 4.42 -3.64
CA TYR A 142 -10.78 3.60 -4.08
C TYR A 142 -10.49 3.04 -5.47
N PHE A 143 -11.00 1.85 -5.75
CA PHE A 143 -10.85 1.24 -7.06
C PHE A 143 -12.22 0.94 -7.65
N ALA A 144 -12.37 1.26 -8.93
CA ALA A 144 -13.45 0.74 -9.75
C ALA A 144 -12.85 -0.19 -10.82
N TYR A 145 -13.49 -1.32 -11.06
CA TYR A 145 -13.07 -2.23 -12.12
C TYR A 145 -13.68 -1.76 -13.45
N ASP A 146 -12.83 -1.57 -14.45
CA ASP A 146 -13.23 -1.33 -15.84
C ASP A 146 -13.33 -2.67 -16.57
N GLN A 147 -14.57 -3.11 -16.84
CA GLN A 147 -14.84 -4.39 -17.51
C GLN A 147 -14.42 -4.39 -18.99
N GLU A 148 -14.41 -3.23 -19.65
CA GLU A 148 -14.04 -3.14 -21.06
C GLU A 148 -12.53 -3.26 -21.25
N LYS A 149 -11.77 -2.68 -20.32
CA LYS A 149 -10.30 -2.67 -20.37
C LYS A 149 -9.65 -3.77 -19.52
N ASP A 150 -10.42 -4.48 -18.71
CA ASP A 150 -9.93 -5.45 -17.72
C ASP A 150 -8.88 -4.86 -16.78
N LEU A 151 -9.13 -3.64 -16.28
CA LEU A 151 -8.19 -2.87 -15.47
C LEU A 151 -8.86 -2.20 -14.27
N TRP A 152 -8.12 -2.12 -13.17
CA TRP A 152 -8.51 -1.36 -11.99
C TRP A 152 -8.20 0.12 -12.18
N LYS A 153 -9.21 0.97 -12.06
CA LYS A 153 -9.06 2.43 -12.09
C LYS A 153 -8.97 3.00 -10.67
N PRO A 154 -7.88 3.70 -10.33
CA PRO A 154 -7.71 4.32 -9.04
C PRO A 154 -8.49 5.65 -8.95
N TYR A 155 -9.12 5.86 -7.81
CA TYR A 155 -9.81 7.09 -7.43
C TYR A 155 -9.37 7.50 -6.02
N GLN A 156 -9.37 8.80 -5.75
CA GLN A 156 -9.12 9.34 -4.41
C GLN A 156 -10.37 10.03 -3.87
N MET A 157 -10.68 9.81 -2.60
CA MET A 157 -11.69 10.57 -1.88
C MET A 157 -11.06 11.82 -1.26
N VAL A 158 -11.48 13.00 -1.69
CA VAL A 158 -11.04 14.31 -1.18
C VAL A 158 -12.27 15.10 -0.74
N SER A 159 -12.48 15.25 0.57
CA SER A 159 -13.60 16.02 1.15
C SER A 159 -14.95 15.69 0.48
N ASP A 160 -15.28 14.39 0.42
CA ASP A 160 -16.47 13.78 -0.20
C ASP A 160 -16.54 13.81 -1.75
N LYS A 161 -15.54 14.38 -2.42
CA LYS A 161 -15.43 14.30 -3.87
C LYS A 161 -14.55 13.12 -4.27
N LEU A 162 -15.04 12.33 -5.21
CA LEU A 162 -14.27 11.26 -5.82
C LEU A 162 -13.52 11.84 -7.04
N VAL A 163 -12.20 11.78 -7.01
CA VAL A 163 -11.32 12.26 -8.08
C VAL A 163 -10.64 11.08 -8.73
N GLU A 164 -10.71 10.97 -10.07
CA GLU A 164 -9.97 9.94 -10.80
C GLU A 164 -8.48 10.27 -10.80
N LEU A 165 -7.65 9.29 -10.42
CA LEU A 165 -6.20 9.46 -10.40
C LEU A 165 -5.61 9.09 -11.75
N ASN A 166 -4.63 9.86 -12.20
CA ASN A 166 -3.97 9.62 -13.48
C ASN A 166 -3.03 8.41 -13.37
N PRO A 167 -3.26 7.32 -14.12
CA PRO A 167 -2.44 6.10 -14.03
C PRO A 167 -0.99 6.28 -14.51
N HIS A 168 -0.68 7.40 -15.18
CA HIS A 168 0.69 7.72 -15.61
C HIS A 168 1.53 8.38 -14.51
N THR A 169 0.91 9.07 -13.56
CA THR A 169 1.60 9.78 -12.46
C THR A 169 1.40 9.10 -11.12
N TYR A 170 0.22 8.51 -10.90
CA TYR A 170 -0.13 7.80 -9.68
C TYR A 170 0.14 6.30 -9.82
N MET A 171 0.77 5.74 -8.79
CA MET A 171 1.09 4.32 -8.69
C MET A 171 0.54 3.75 -7.39
N TYR A 172 -0.18 2.63 -7.53
CA TYR A 172 -0.56 1.77 -6.43
C TYR A 172 0.00 0.37 -6.67
N ILE A 173 0.89 -0.08 -5.79
CA ILE A 173 1.59 -1.37 -5.93
C ILE A 173 1.34 -2.18 -4.65
N PRO A 174 0.43 -3.16 -4.68
CA PRO A 174 0.19 -4.02 -3.54
C PRO A 174 1.30 -5.06 -3.38
N LEU A 175 1.65 -5.38 -2.13
CA LEU A 175 2.59 -6.46 -1.81
C LEU A 175 1.92 -7.83 -2.00
N LEU A 176 0.75 -8.01 -1.38
CA LEU A 176 -0.08 -9.20 -1.47
C LEU A 176 -1.53 -8.78 -1.66
N THR A 177 -2.24 -9.44 -2.55
CA THR A 177 -3.68 -9.22 -2.80
C THR A 177 -4.47 -10.49 -2.58
N VAL A 178 -5.76 -10.34 -2.31
CA VAL A 178 -6.73 -11.44 -2.40
C VAL A 178 -7.29 -11.46 -3.83
N GLU A 179 -7.66 -12.64 -4.32
CA GLU A 179 -8.36 -12.78 -5.61
C GLU A 179 -9.57 -11.84 -5.70
N GLY A 180 -9.70 -11.12 -6.82
CA GLY A 180 -10.76 -10.12 -6.97
C GLY A 180 -10.62 -8.92 -6.03
N SER A 181 -9.43 -8.57 -5.56
CA SER A 181 -9.22 -7.35 -4.77
C SER A 181 -7.95 -6.63 -5.23
N PRO A 182 -8.04 -5.35 -5.63
CA PRO A 182 -6.86 -4.56 -5.94
C PRO A 182 -6.09 -4.15 -4.67
N TYR A 183 -6.69 -4.29 -3.49
CA TYR A 183 -6.13 -3.82 -2.23
C TYR A 183 -5.03 -4.73 -1.68
N GLY A 184 -3.94 -4.11 -1.26
CA GLY A 184 -2.88 -4.73 -0.48
C GLY A 184 -3.36 -5.19 0.89
N ILE A 185 -2.92 -6.37 1.34
CA ILE A 185 -3.19 -6.89 2.68
C ILE A 185 -2.10 -6.38 3.63
N PRO A 186 -2.44 -5.58 4.66
CA PRO A 186 -1.44 -5.10 5.61
C PRO A 186 -0.79 -6.27 6.36
N PRO A 187 0.55 -6.39 6.35
CA PRO A 187 1.24 -7.46 7.08
C PRO A 187 0.95 -7.43 8.58
N MET A 188 0.75 -6.24 9.14
CA MET A 188 0.45 -6.05 10.56
C MET A 188 -1.05 -6.18 10.90
N LEU A 189 -1.93 -6.52 9.95
CA LEU A 189 -3.38 -6.62 10.23
C LEU A 189 -3.69 -7.60 11.36
N ALA A 190 -2.99 -8.74 11.41
CA ALA A 190 -3.18 -9.76 12.45
C ALA A 190 -2.69 -9.33 13.84
N SER A 191 -1.83 -8.30 13.95
CA SER A 191 -1.36 -7.83 15.25
C SER A 191 -2.46 -7.09 16.02
N LEU A 192 -3.47 -6.55 15.35
CA LEU A 192 -4.58 -5.84 15.98
C LEU A 192 -5.30 -6.71 17.03
N SER A 193 -5.55 -7.99 16.74
CA SER A 193 -6.20 -8.90 17.70
C SER A 193 -5.35 -9.22 18.93
N LEU A 194 -4.02 -9.12 18.82
CA LEU A 194 -3.10 -9.39 19.93
C LEU A 194 -2.96 -8.18 20.87
N LEU A 195 -3.17 -6.97 20.35
CA LEU A 195 -3.05 -5.74 21.12
C LEU A 195 -4.12 -5.64 22.20
N ASP A 196 -5.38 -5.93 21.85
CA ASP A 196 -6.50 -5.89 22.80
C ASP A 196 -6.24 -6.77 24.03
N THR A 197 -5.67 -7.95 23.81
CA THR A 197 -5.32 -8.88 24.89
C THR A 197 -4.16 -8.35 25.75
N THR A 198 -3.15 -7.78 25.12
CA THR A 198 -1.96 -7.26 25.82
C THR A 198 -2.30 -6.02 26.65
N ASP A 199 -3.10 -5.11 26.09
CA ASP A 199 -3.52 -3.88 26.76
C ASP A 199 -4.42 -4.17 27.97
N ALA A 200 -5.32 -5.15 27.86
CA ALA A 200 -6.12 -5.63 28.97
C ALA A 200 -5.25 -6.14 30.13
N LEU A 201 -4.25 -6.97 29.84
CA LEU A 201 -3.32 -7.49 30.85
C LEU A 201 -2.51 -6.38 31.54
N ILE A 202 -1.99 -5.42 30.78
CA ILE A 202 -1.25 -4.28 31.32
C ILE A 202 -2.16 -3.44 32.23
N THR A 203 -3.42 -3.27 31.86
CA THR A 203 -4.41 -2.52 32.65
C THR A 203 -4.72 -3.21 33.97
N GLU A 204 -4.92 -4.53 33.97
CA GLU A 204 -5.12 -5.32 35.19
C GLU A 204 -3.87 -5.30 36.09
N LEU A 205 -2.67 -5.42 35.52
CA LEU A 205 -1.42 -5.30 36.28
C LEU A 205 -1.27 -3.94 36.94
N LYS A 206 -1.60 -2.84 36.24
CA LYS A 206 -1.62 -1.49 36.83
C LYS A 206 -2.64 -1.38 37.97
N SER A 207 -3.84 -1.94 37.78
CA SER A 207 -4.88 -2.00 38.82
C SER A 207 -4.41 -2.74 40.07
N LEU A 208 -3.76 -3.89 39.90
CA LEU A 208 -3.16 -4.66 41.00
C LEU A 208 -2.03 -3.89 41.69
N ALA A 209 -1.10 -3.30 40.93
CA ALA A 209 0.00 -2.51 41.48
C ALA A 209 -0.53 -1.32 42.31
N ASN A 210 -1.58 -0.64 41.84
CA ASN A 210 -2.23 0.44 42.59
C ASN A 210 -2.87 -0.07 43.89
N LYS A 211 -3.58 -1.20 43.85
CA LYS A 211 -4.18 -1.81 45.05
C LYS A 211 -3.12 -2.24 46.07
N LEU A 212 -2.02 -2.84 45.61
CA LEU A 212 -0.88 -3.22 46.48
C LEU A 212 -0.19 -1.99 47.07
N GLY A 213 -0.02 -0.92 46.27
CA GLY A 213 0.51 0.35 46.75
C GLY A 213 -0.36 1.02 47.82
N LEU A 214 -1.70 0.92 47.70
CA LEU A 214 -2.63 1.39 48.72
C LEU A 214 -2.54 0.56 50.02
N ILE A 215 -2.40 -0.77 49.92
CA ILE A 215 -2.21 -1.64 51.09
C ILE A 215 -0.91 -1.28 51.80
N GLY A 216 0.20 -1.09 51.06
CA GLY A 216 1.47 -0.67 51.63
C GLY A 216 1.44 0.72 52.30
N PHE A 217 0.56 1.62 51.85
CA PHE A 217 0.37 2.93 52.50
C PHE A 217 -0.42 2.82 53.81
N LEU A 218 -1.40 1.91 53.89
CA LEU A 218 -2.19 1.66 55.09
C LEU A 218 -1.39 0.92 56.18
N ASP A 219 -0.41 0.10 55.80
CA ASP A 219 0.42 -0.70 56.73
C ASP A 219 1.51 0.13 57.45
N ILE A 220 1.69 1.41 57.10
CA ILE A 220 2.71 2.34 57.67
C ILE A 220 2.09 3.33 58.69
N THR A 221 0.84 3.14 59.10
CA THR A 221 0.15 3.99 60.12
C THR A 221 -0.21 3.18 61.35
#